data_AF-A0A7L3XC13-F1
#
_entry.id   AF-A0A7L3XC13-F1
#
_cell.length_a   1.000
_cell.length_b   1.000
_cell.length_c   1.000
_cell.angle_alpha   90.00
_cell.angle_beta   90.00
_cell.angle_gamma   90.00
#
_symmetry.space_group_name_H-M   'P 1'
#
loop_
_entity.id
_entity.type
_entity.pdbx_description
1 polymer ?
#
loop_
_entity_poly.entity_id
_entity_poly.type
_entity_poly.pdbx_seq_one_letter_code
_entity_poly.pdbx_strand_id
1 'polypeptide(L)'
;RMINLAELTPYILCSICKGYFIDATTITECLHTFCKSCIVRHFYYSNRCPKCNIVVHQTQPLYNIRLDRQLQDIVYKLVVNLEEREKKQMHDFYKERGLEVPKPAVPQPVPVSRGRPRKVLGSVFRIPPELDISILLEFIGANEGTGNFKPLEKKFVRVSGEATIGHVEKFLRRKMDLDPTCQV
;
A
#
# COMPACT_ATOMS: atom_id res chain seq x y z
N ARG A 1 -34.86 -20.71 -12.58
CA ARG A 1 -35.13 -19.25 -12.64
C ARG A 1 -33.93 -18.59 -13.28
N MET A 2 -34.13 -17.79 -14.33
CA MET A 2 -33.09 -16.93 -14.92
C MET A 2 -33.18 -15.56 -14.24
N ILE A 3 -32.05 -14.98 -13.85
CA ILE A 3 -31.97 -13.64 -13.26
C ILE A 3 -31.35 -12.71 -14.31
N ASN A 4 -31.94 -11.53 -14.49
CA ASN A 4 -31.39 -10.53 -15.39
C ASN A 4 -30.16 -9.88 -14.75
N LEU A 5 -29.01 -9.92 -15.43
CA LEU A 5 -27.77 -9.33 -14.93
C LEU A 5 -27.88 -7.80 -14.69
N ALA A 6 -28.77 -7.12 -15.41
CA ALA A 6 -29.04 -5.70 -15.19
C ALA A 6 -29.49 -5.41 -13.75
N GLU A 7 -30.26 -6.31 -13.13
CA GLU A 7 -30.73 -6.17 -11.74
C GLU A 7 -29.59 -6.30 -10.73
N LEU A 8 -28.53 -7.03 -11.09
CA LEU A 8 -27.37 -7.27 -10.24
C LEU A 8 -26.28 -6.20 -10.38
N THR A 9 -26.36 -5.41 -11.45
CA THR A 9 -25.35 -4.40 -11.84
C THR A 9 -24.97 -3.44 -10.69
N PRO A 10 -25.90 -2.90 -9.88
CA PRO A 10 -25.55 -2.01 -8.77
C PRO A 10 -24.65 -2.64 -7.69
N TYR A 11 -24.62 -3.97 -7.62
CA TYR A 11 -23.91 -4.73 -6.59
C TYR A 11 -22.58 -5.31 -7.06
N ILE A 12 -22.28 -5.28 -8.36
CA ILE A 12 -21.10 -5.92 -8.97
C ILE A 12 -20.22 -4.95 -9.77
N LEU A 13 -20.59 -3.66 -9.84
CA LEU A 13 -19.81 -2.62 -10.51
C LEU A 13 -19.03 -1.75 -9.52
N CYS A 14 -17.80 -1.41 -9.91
CA CYS A 14 -16.97 -0.44 -9.26
C CYS A 14 -17.45 0.97 -9.57
N SER A 15 -17.75 1.76 -8.54
CA SER A 15 -18.24 3.14 -8.74
C SER A 15 -17.17 4.12 -9.25
N ILE A 16 -15.88 3.75 -9.22
CA ILE A 16 -14.77 4.56 -9.76
C ILE A 16 -14.65 4.35 -11.27
N CYS A 17 -14.36 3.13 -11.72
CA CYS A 17 -14.12 2.85 -13.15
C CYS A 17 -15.40 2.50 -13.94
N LYS A 18 -16.53 2.32 -13.26
CA LYS A 18 -17.83 1.90 -13.84
C LYS A 18 -17.83 0.52 -14.51
N GLY A 19 -16.75 -0.25 -14.38
CA GLY A 19 -16.64 -1.65 -14.80
C GLY A 19 -16.95 -2.64 -13.67
N TYR A 20 -17.00 -3.93 -13.99
CA TYR A 20 -17.12 -4.99 -12.99
C TYR A 20 -15.93 -4.99 -12.02
N PHE A 21 -16.15 -5.49 -10.80
CA PHE A 21 -15.06 -5.63 -9.85
C PHE A 21 -13.98 -6.60 -10.37
N ILE A 22 -12.74 -6.09 -10.39
CA ILE A 22 -11.51 -6.87 -10.58
C ILE A 22 -10.67 -6.67 -9.33
N ASP A 23 -10.28 -7.78 -8.70
CA ASP A 23 -9.71 -7.81 -7.35
C ASP A 23 -10.55 -6.96 -6.37
N ALA A 24 -11.82 -7.33 -6.19
CA ALA A 24 -12.76 -6.66 -5.30
C ALA A 24 -12.10 -6.37 -3.95
N THR A 25 -12.09 -5.09 -3.57
CA THR A 25 -11.39 -4.58 -2.40
C THR A 25 -12.35 -3.70 -1.60
N THR A 26 -12.63 -4.14 -0.38
CA THR A 26 -13.64 -3.55 0.50
C THR A 26 -12.97 -2.71 1.58
N ILE A 27 -13.47 -1.50 1.80
CA ILE A 27 -13.09 -0.63 2.92
C ILE A 27 -13.75 -1.16 4.19
N THR A 28 -12.97 -1.44 5.23
CA THR A 28 -13.48 -2.04 6.49
C THR A 28 -14.43 -1.12 7.24
N GLU A 29 -14.18 0.19 7.22
CA GLU A 29 -14.96 1.18 7.99
C GLU A 29 -16.37 1.42 7.46
N CYS A 30 -16.62 1.24 6.16
CA CYS A 30 -17.93 1.51 5.55
C CYS A 30 -18.47 0.41 4.64
N LEU A 31 -17.74 -0.69 4.49
CA LEU A 31 -18.10 -1.83 3.65
C LEU A 31 -18.38 -1.49 2.17
N HIS A 32 -17.85 -0.37 1.68
CA HIS A 32 -17.88 -0.07 0.25
C HIS A 32 -16.74 -0.76 -0.49
N THR A 33 -17.09 -1.38 -1.61
CA THR A 33 -16.17 -2.18 -2.44
C THR A 33 -15.86 -1.50 -3.76
N PHE A 34 -14.61 -1.66 -4.21
CA PHE A 34 -14.04 -1.10 -5.43
C PHE A 34 -13.06 -2.12 -6.05
N CYS A 35 -12.59 -1.91 -7.28
CA CYS A 35 -11.44 -2.67 -7.78
C CYS A 35 -10.18 -2.28 -6.99
N LYS A 36 -9.28 -3.24 -6.72
CA LYS A 36 -8.02 -3.00 -6.01
C LYS A 36 -7.24 -1.83 -6.61
N SER A 37 -7.00 -1.86 -7.92
CA SER A 37 -6.25 -0.82 -8.63
C SER A 37 -6.93 0.55 -8.54
N CYS A 38 -8.26 0.60 -8.49
CA CYS A 38 -9.02 1.84 -8.40
C CYS A 38 -8.92 2.47 -7.01
N ILE A 39 -9.16 1.71 -5.94
CA ILE A 39 -9.15 2.26 -4.59
C ILE A 39 -7.74 2.56 -4.09
N VAL A 40 -6.75 1.73 -4.44
CA VAL A 40 -5.34 2.01 -4.15
C VAL A 40 -4.91 3.29 -4.86
N ARG A 41 -5.30 3.48 -6.14
CA ARG A 41 -5.02 4.72 -6.87
C ARG A 41 -5.65 5.95 -6.19
N HIS A 42 -6.91 5.85 -5.80
CA HIS A 42 -7.64 6.95 -5.14
C HIS A 42 -6.96 7.37 -3.84
N PHE A 43 -6.45 6.41 -3.07
CA PHE A 43 -5.79 6.67 -1.79
C PHE A 43 -4.41 7.32 -1.88
N TYR A 44 -3.83 7.51 -3.06
CA TYR A 44 -2.68 8.40 -3.22
C TYR A 44 -3.03 9.88 -3.03
N TYR A 45 -4.29 10.27 -3.24
CA TYR A 45 -4.70 11.67 -3.26
C TYR A 45 -5.77 12.03 -2.21
N SER A 46 -6.43 11.03 -1.62
CA SER A 46 -7.49 11.25 -0.64
C SER A 46 -7.54 10.12 0.37
N ASN A 47 -7.76 10.41 1.64
CA ASN A 47 -7.98 9.40 2.67
C ASN A 47 -9.48 9.10 2.90
N ARG A 48 -10.36 9.57 2.01
CA ARG A 48 -11.81 9.45 2.14
C ARG A 48 -12.40 8.42 1.19
N CYS A 49 -13.47 7.75 1.61
CA CYS A 49 -14.20 6.81 0.77
C CYS A 49 -14.77 7.53 -0.47
N PRO A 50 -14.54 7.03 -1.70
CA PRO A 50 -15.11 7.63 -2.92
C PRO A 50 -16.64 7.65 -2.98
N LYS A 51 -17.32 6.80 -2.19
CA LYS A 51 -18.78 6.61 -2.25
C LYS A 51 -19.52 7.37 -1.15
N CYS A 52 -19.05 7.35 0.09
CA CYS A 52 -19.71 8.00 1.23
C CYS A 52 -18.88 9.11 1.89
N ASN A 53 -17.68 9.39 1.39
CA ASN A 53 -16.82 10.50 1.82
C ASN A 53 -16.37 10.49 3.30
N ILE A 54 -16.57 9.37 4.02
CA ILE A 54 -16.01 9.20 5.37
C ILE A 54 -14.48 9.11 5.30
N VAL A 55 -13.80 9.55 6.35
CA VAL A 55 -12.36 9.33 6.50
C VAL A 55 -12.12 7.85 6.79
N VAL A 56 -11.36 7.17 5.92
CA VAL A 56 -11.09 5.73 6.02
C VAL A 56 -10.01 5.44 7.05
N HIS A 57 -9.01 6.32 7.10
CA HIS A 57 -7.95 6.33 8.11
C HIS A 57 -7.31 7.72 8.11
N GLN A 58 -6.77 8.17 9.24
CA GLN A 58 -6.20 9.52 9.36
C GLN A 58 -5.02 9.74 8.42
N THR A 59 -4.04 8.82 8.44
CA THR A 59 -2.79 8.92 7.65
C THR A 59 -2.64 7.84 6.57
N GLN A 60 -3.01 6.59 6.87
CA GLN A 60 -2.76 5.42 6.03
C GLN A 60 -4.05 4.66 5.67
N PRO A 61 -4.85 5.16 4.70
CA PRO A 61 -6.11 4.53 4.29
C PRO A 61 -5.96 3.11 3.73
N LEU A 62 -4.76 2.72 3.27
CA LEU A 62 -4.45 1.35 2.83
C LEU A 62 -4.53 0.30 3.95
N TYR A 63 -4.40 0.70 5.23
CA TYR A 63 -4.53 -0.25 6.34
C TYR A 63 -5.97 -0.73 6.57
N ASN A 64 -6.96 0.01 6.10
CA ASN A 64 -8.39 -0.25 6.30
C ASN A 64 -9.08 -0.74 5.02
N ILE A 65 -8.35 -1.41 4.12
CA ILE A 65 -8.92 -2.12 2.97
C ILE A 65 -8.52 -3.59 2.96
N ARG A 66 -9.43 -4.47 2.53
CA ARG A 66 -9.19 -5.91 2.43
C ARG A 66 -9.70 -6.44 1.09
N LEU A 67 -9.00 -7.44 0.56
CA LEU A 67 -9.49 -8.18 -0.61
C LEU A 67 -10.75 -8.96 -0.21
N ASP A 68 -11.82 -8.74 -0.94
CA ASP A 68 -13.10 -9.41 -0.80
C ASP A 68 -13.17 -10.56 -1.79
N ARG A 69 -12.52 -11.67 -1.42
CA ARG A 69 -12.44 -12.86 -2.29
C ARG A 69 -13.82 -13.45 -2.56
N GLN A 70 -14.73 -13.38 -1.59
CA GLN A 70 -16.07 -13.93 -1.75
C GLN A 70 -16.88 -13.11 -2.76
N LEU A 71 -16.84 -11.78 -2.66
CA LEU A 71 -17.50 -10.93 -3.64
C LEU A 71 -16.86 -11.10 -5.02
N GLN A 72 -15.54 -11.20 -5.12
CA GLN A 72 -14.87 -11.44 -6.39
C GLN A 72 -15.30 -12.77 -7.03
N ASP A 73 -15.38 -13.85 -6.24
CA ASP A 73 -15.85 -15.15 -6.71
C ASP A 73 -17.31 -15.09 -7.19
N ILE A 74 -18.16 -14.33 -6.50
CA ILE A 74 -19.55 -14.09 -6.92
C ILE A 74 -19.57 -13.36 -8.26
N VAL A 75 -18.80 -12.29 -8.41
CA VAL A 75 -18.73 -11.49 -9.64
C VAL A 75 -18.27 -12.36 -10.82
N TYR A 76 -17.22 -13.17 -10.65
CA TYR A 76 -16.73 -14.08 -11.69
C TYR A 76 -17.71 -15.20 -12.03
N LYS A 77 -18.48 -15.72 -11.07
CA LYS A 77 -19.51 -16.73 -11.33
C LYS A 77 -20.76 -16.15 -12.00
N LEU A 78 -21.08 -14.88 -11.75
CA LEU A 78 -22.25 -14.21 -12.34
C LEU A 78 -21.99 -13.68 -13.75
N VAL A 79 -20.79 -13.16 -14.02
CA VAL A 79 -20.46 -12.51 -15.29
C VAL A 79 -19.69 -13.48 -16.19
N VAL A 80 -20.38 -14.00 -17.19
CA VAL A 80 -19.82 -14.98 -18.14
C VAL A 80 -18.51 -14.48 -18.77
N ASN A 81 -17.50 -15.34 -18.79
CA ASN A 81 -16.18 -15.11 -19.37
C ASN A 81 -15.39 -13.93 -18.76
N LEU A 82 -15.79 -13.36 -17.61
CA LEU A 82 -15.09 -12.20 -17.04
C LEU A 82 -13.69 -12.58 -16.55
N GLU A 83 -13.58 -13.69 -15.81
CA GLU A 83 -12.31 -14.15 -15.26
C GLU A 83 -11.32 -14.55 -16.36
N GLU A 84 -11.79 -15.27 -17.38
CA GLU A 84 -10.97 -15.66 -18.53
C GLU A 84 -10.50 -14.44 -19.33
N ARG A 85 -11.36 -13.44 -19.52
CA ARG A 85 -11.01 -12.19 -20.20
C ARG A 85 -9.96 -11.39 -19.44
N GLU A 86 -10.06 -11.32 -18.12
CA GLU A 86 -9.07 -10.62 -17.29
C GLU A 86 -7.71 -11.34 -17.31
N LYS A 87 -7.72 -12.67 -17.14
CA LYS A 87 -6.49 -13.50 -17.22
C LYS A 87 -5.82 -13.37 -18.57
N LYS A 88 -6.59 -13.37 -19.66
CA LYS A 88 -6.06 -13.20 -21.02
C LYS A 88 -5.41 -11.83 -21.19
N GLN A 89 -6.09 -10.75 -20.79
CA GLN A 89 -5.53 -9.39 -20.86
C GLN A 89 -4.23 -9.26 -20.06
N MET A 90 -4.17 -9.82 -18.86
CA MET A 90 -2.94 -9.85 -18.06
C MET A 90 -1.84 -10.61 -18.82
N HIS A 91 -2.11 -11.83 -19.28
CA HIS A 91 -1.13 -12.65 -19.98
C HIS A 91 -0.58 -11.96 -21.23
N ASP A 92 -1.46 -11.38 -22.05
CA ASP A 92 -1.09 -10.66 -23.27
C ASP A 92 -0.20 -9.44 -22.94
N PHE A 93 -0.52 -8.68 -21.89
CA PHE A 93 0.28 -7.53 -21.42
C PHE A 93 1.74 -7.90 -21.10
N TYR A 94 1.96 -9.02 -20.39
CA TYR A 94 3.29 -9.49 -20.02
C TYR A 94 4.04 -10.04 -21.25
N LYS A 95 3.36 -10.85 -22.07
CA LYS A 95 3.94 -11.46 -23.28
C LYS A 95 4.39 -10.42 -24.29
N GLU A 96 3.57 -9.40 -24.56
CA GLU A 96 3.90 -8.32 -25.50
C GLU A 96 5.12 -7.49 -25.05
N ARG A 97 5.42 -7.47 -23.75
CA ARG A 97 6.57 -6.77 -23.18
C ARG A 97 7.79 -7.66 -22.96
N GLY A 98 7.72 -8.94 -23.34
CA GLY A 98 8.77 -9.92 -23.08
C GLY A 98 9.03 -10.16 -21.59
N LEU A 99 8.04 -9.90 -20.74
CA LEU A 99 8.13 -10.10 -19.29
C LEU A 99 7.62 -11.50 -18.91
N GLU A 100 8.16 -12.06 -17.82
CA GLU A 100 7.64 -13.31 -17.27
C GLU A 100 6.22 -13.13 -16.73
N VAL A 101 5.31 -14.01 -17.13
CA VAL A 101 3.93 -14.02 -16.64
C VAL A 101 3.93 -14.49 -15.18
N PRO A 102 3.29 -13.74 -14.26
CA PRO A 102 3.18 -14.15 -12.87
C PRO A 102 2.53 -15.52 -12.72
N LYS A 103 3.16 -16.43 -11.97
CA LYS A 103 2.56 -17.72 -11.63
C LYS A 103 1.38 -17.50 -10.67
N PRO A 104 0.25 -18.20 -10.84
CA PRO A 104 -0.82 -18.19 -9.85
C PRO A 104 -0.26 -18.57 -8.48
N ALA A 105 -0.63 -17.84 -7.44
CA ALA A 105 -0.30 -18.20 -6.07
C ALA A 105 -1.07 -19.48 -5.69
N VAL A 106 -0.50 -20.65 -5.99
CA VAL A 106 -1.01 -21.93 -5.50
C VAL A 106 -0.85 -21.92 -3.97
N PRO A 107 -1.88 -22.26 -3.18
CA PRO A 107 -1.69 -22.54 -1.75
C PRO A 107 -0.72 -23.72 -1.64
N GLN A 108 0.54 -23.45 -1.34
CA GLN A 108 1.49 -24.54 -1.08
C GLN A 108 1.12 -25.19 0.26
N PRO A 109 1.04 -26.54 0.34
CA PRO A 109 1.07 -27.21 1.63
C PRO A 109 2.39 -26.85 2.31
N VAL A 110 2.33 -26.24 3.48
CA VAL A 110 3.53 -25.93 4.28
C VAL A 110 4.29 -27.22 4.61
N PRO A 111 5.57 -27.38 4.21
CA PRO A 111 6.37 -28.50 4.69
C PRO A 111 6.67 -28.30 6.17
N VAL A 112 6.28 -29.25 7.02
CA VAL A 112 6.65 -29.29 8.43
C VAL A 112 8.16 -29.51 8.54
N SER A 113 8.91 -28.42 8.51
CA SER A 113 10.37 -28.42 8.64
C SER A 113 10.72 -28.28 10.12
N ARG A 114 11.25 -29.37 10.69
CA ARG A 114 11.77 -29.44 12.06
C ARG A 114 12.77 -28.30 12.32
N GLY A 115 12.58 -27.61 13.45
CA GLY A 115 13.61 -26.89 14.22
C GLY A 115 14.52 -25.92 13.46
N ARG A 116 14.05 -24.69 13.23
CA ARG A 116 14.93 -23.50 13.19
C ARG A 116 14.46 -22.51 14.25
N PRO A 117 15.37 -21.77 14.92
CA PRO A 117 14.98 -20.82 15.94
C PRO A 117 13.97 -19.84 15.36
N ARG A 118 12.86 -19.64 16.07
CA ARG A 118 11.79 -18.70 15.74
C ARG A 118 12.42 -17.33 15.52
N LYS A 119 12.74 -16.99 14.27
CA LYS A 119 12.76 -15.59 13.87
C LYS A 119 11.33 -15.14 14.08
N VAL A 120 11.13 -14.30 15.09
CA VAL A 120 9.88 -13.57 15.31
C VAL A 120 9.39 -13.16 13.93
N LEU A 121 8.22 -13.68 13.53
CA LEU A 121 7.58 -13.30 12.28
C LEU A 121 7.25 -11.81 12.44
N GLY A 122 8.19 -10.96 12.01
CA GLY A 122 7.95 -9.54 11.91
C GLY A 122 6.71 -9.35 11.05
N SER A 123 5.82 -8.48 11.50
CA SER A 123 4.59 -8.08 10.83
C SER A 123 4.70 -8.22 9.30
N VAL A 124 3.78 -8.99 8.71
CA VAL A 124 3.71 -9.32 7.28
C VAL A 124 3.40 -8.08 6.41
N PHE A 125 3.36 -6.87 7.01
CA PHE A 125 3.34 -5.61 6.30
C PHE A 125 4.67 -4.90 6.48
N ARG A 126 5.66 -5.22 5.64
CA ARG A 126 6.68 -4.22 5.33
C ARG A 126 5.95 -3.11 4.59
N ILE A 127 5.98 -1.91 5.16
CA ILE A 127 5.57 -0.68 4.49
C ILE A 127 6.30 -0.65 3.14
N PRO A 128 5.58 -0.53 2.01
CA PRO A 128 6.22 -0.52 0.71
C PRO A 128 7.22 0.64 0.61
N PRO A 129 8.43 0.43 0.04
CA PRO A 129 9.42 1.49 -0.19
C PRO A 129 8.88 2.68 -0.99
N GLU A 130 7.75 2.50 -1.68
CA GLU A 130 7.03 3.57 -2.40
C GLU A 130 6.37 4.60 -1.47
N LEU A 131 6.28 4.33 -0.17
CA LEU A 131 5.82 5.26 0.87
C LEU A 131 6.99 5.89 1.66
N ASP A 132 8.24 5.61 1.26
CA ASP A 132 9.39 6.33 1.78
C ASP A 132 9.32 7.78 1.28
N ILE A 133 9.41 8.75 2.20
CA ILE A 133 9.49 10.17 1.88
C ILE A 133 10.95 10.60 2.04
N SER A 134 11.41 11.46 1.14
CA SER A 134 12.75 12.08 1.22
C SER A 134 12.65 13.44 1.88
N ILE A 135 13.23 13.58 3.07
CA ILE A 135 13.37 14.85 3.78
C ILE A 135 14.66 15.53 3.34
N LEU A 136 14.58 16.76 2.86
CA LEU A 136 15.75 17.62 2.65
C LEU A 136 16.10 18.32 3.97
N LEU A 137 17.34 18.14 4.41
CA LEU A 137 17.93 18.79 5.58
C LEU A 137 18.88 19.90 5.11
N GLU A 138 18.56 21.14 5.47
CA GLU A 138 19.38 22.30 5.20
C GLU A 138 20.11 22.73 6.48
N PHE A 139 21.43 22.91 6.37
CA PHE A 139 22.25 23.37 7.49
C PHE A 139 22.31 24.90 7.46
N ILE A 140 21.66 25.55 8.43
CA ILE A 140 21.57 27.01 8.51
C ILE A 140 22.76 27.61 9.28
N GLY A 141 23.42 26.82 10.13
CA GLY A 141 24.55 27.25 10.94
C GLY A 141 24.49 26.66 12.35
N ALA A 142 25.60 26.71 13.08
CA ALA A 142 25.65 26.46 14.51
C ALA A 142 25.82 27.79 15.25
N ASN A 143 25.21 27.94 16.42
CA ASN A 143 25.36 29.15 17.23
C ASN A 143 26.81 29.34 17.68
N GLU A 144 27.22 30.59 17.90
CA GLU A 144 28.57 30.93 18.36
C GLU A 144 28.91 30.20 19.68
N GLY A 145 30.00 29.44 19.70
CA GLY A 145 30.45 28.65 20.86
C GLY A 145 30.14 27.16 20.80
N THR A 146 29.27 26.72 19.88
CA THR A 146 29.13 25.31 19.50
C THR A 146 30.20 24.99 18.45
N GLY A 147 30.90 23.85 18.56
CA GLY A 147 32.08 23.53 17.74
C GLY A 147 31.89 23.64 16.21
N ASN A 148 33.00 23.52 15.46
CA ASN A 148 32.99 23.61 14.00
C ASN A 148 32.23 22.43 13.34
N PHE A 149 30.90 22.48 13.34
CA PHE A 149 30.05 21.48 12.69
C PHE A 149 30.02 21.71 11.18
N LYS A 150 30.24 20.63 10.44
CA LYS A 150 30.11 20.63 8.98
C LYS A 150 28.69 20.21 8.59
N PRO A 151 28.13 20.76 7.51
CA PRO A 151 26.88 20.25 6.94
C PRO A 151 26.95 18.75 6.66
N LEU A 152 25.80 18.08 6.74
CA LEU A 152 25.70 16.67 6.35
C LEU A 152 26.14 16.50 4.88
N GLU A 153 27.00 15.51 4.65
CA GLU A 153 27.44 15.13 3.30
C GLU A 153 26.25 14.75 2.40
N LYS A 154 25.25 14.08 2.98
CA LYS A 154 23.97 13.77 2.32
C LYS A 154 22.87 14.62 2.93
N LYS A 155 22.38 15.59 2.15
CA LYS A 155 21.29 16.49 2.54
C LYS A 155 19.92 15.81 2.56
N PHE A 156 19.77 14.61 2.00
CA PHE A 156 18.50 13.91 1.93
C PHE A 156 18.48 12.71 2.88
N VAL A 157 17.41 12.57 3.64
CA VAL A 157 17.14 11.40 4.48
C VAL A 157 15.86 10.74 4.01
N ARG A 158 15.95 9.47 3.64
CA ARG A 158 14.77 8.66 3.34
C ARG A 158 14.21 8.09 4.64
N VAL A 159 12.92 8.32 4.86
CA VAL A 159 12.21 7.85 6.05
C VAL A 159 10.85 7.29 5.66
N SER A 160 10.32 6.40 6.49
CA SER A 160 8.89 6.03 6.42
C SER A 160 8.03 7.27 6.61
N GLY A 161 6.85 7.32 5.98
CA GLY A 161 5.85 8.36 6.24
C GLY A 161 5.33 8.43 7.69
N GLU A 162 5.69 7.46 8.54
CA GLU A 162 5.41 7.48 9.99
C GLU A 162 6.52 8.14 10.82
N ALA A 163 7.61 8.59 10.18
CA ALA A 163 8.72 9.22 10.90
C ALA A 163 8.29 10.56 11.51
N THR A 164 8.48 10.68 12.83
CA THR A 164 8.26 11.92 13.57
C THR A 164 9.52 12.78 13.56
N ILE A 165 9.39 14.05 13.95
CA ILE A 165 10.52 14.97 14.14
C ILE A 165 11.55 14.36 15.11
N GLY A 166 11.10 13.71 16.20
CA GLY A 166 11.99 13.05 17.15
C GLY A 166 12.85 11.91 16.53
N HIS A 167 12.35 11.22 15.49
CA HIS A 167 13.18 10.26 14.75
C HIS A 167 14.28 10.97 13.95
N VAL A 168 13.98 12.11 13.35
CA VAL A 168 14.94 12.94 12.60
C VAL A 168 15.97 13.56 13.55
N GLU A 169 15.55 14.10 14.70
CA GLU A 169 16.44 14.61 15.75
C GLU A 169 17.42 13.53 16.24
N LYS A 170 16.90 12.32 16.52
CA LYS A 170 17.73 11.20 16.97
C LYS A 170 18.74 10.76 15.91
N PHE A 171 18.34 10.81 14.63
CA PHE A 171 19.24 10.59 13.51
C PHE A 171 20.33 11.65 13.45
N LEU A 172 19.97 12.93 13.53
CA LEU A 172 20.90 14.06 13.51
C LEU A 172 21.91 13.99 14.65
N ARG A 173 21.44 13.77 15.89
CA ARG A 173 22.33 13.61 17.06
C ARG A 173 23.38 12.53 16.85
N ARG A 174 22.99 11.37 16.34
CA ARG A 174 23.92 10.26 16.07
C ARG A 174 24.84 10.55 14.89
N LYS A 175 24.33 11.18 13.85
CA LYS A 175 25.07 11.38 12.60
C LYS A 175 26.10 12.51 12.71
N MET A 176 25.78 13.51 13.54
CA MET A 176 26.59 14.70 13.79
C MET A 176 27.37 14.64 15.12
N ASP A 177 27.26 13.51 15.85
CA ASP A 177 27.89 13.27 17.15
C ASP A 177 27.61 14.41 18.16
N LEU A 178 26.34 14.78 18.27
CA LEU A 178 25.91 15.91 19.11
C LEU A 178 25.74 15.48 20.57
N ASP A 179 26.20 16.33 21.48
CA ASP A 179 25.98 16.15 22.90
C ASP A 179 24.46 16.14 23.22
N PRO A 180 24.00 15.35 24.19
CA PRO A 180 22.63 15.42 24.71
C PRO A 180 22.14 16.83 25.03
N THR A 181 23.02 17.75 25.43
CA THR A 181 22.67 19.14 25.75
C THR A 181 22.44 20.03 24.52
N CYS A 182 22.86 19.61 23.32
CA CYS A 182 22.62 20.36 22.10
C CYS A 182 21.12 20.34 21.76
N GLN A 183 20.56 21.49 21.38
CA GLN A 183 19.24 21.56 20.76
C GLN A 183 19.38 21.28 19.27
N VAL A 184 18.49 20.44 18.74
CA VAL A 184 18.49 19.95 17.35
C VAL A 184 17.15 20.31 16.73
#